data_AF-A0AA44NFT3-F1
#
_entry.id   AF-A0AA44NFT3-F1
#
_cell.length_a   1.000
_cell.length_b   1.000
_cell.length_c   1.000
_cell.angle_alpha   90.00
_cell.angle_beta   90.00
_cell.angle_gamma   90.00
#
_symmetry.space_group_name_H-M   'P 1'
#
loop_
_entity.id
_entity.type
_entity.pdbx_description
1 polymer ?
#
loop_
_entity_poly.entity_id
_entity_poly.type
_entity_poly.pdbx_seq_one_letter_code
_entity_poly.pdbx_strand_id
1 'polypeptide(L)'
;MSTVSRLYPLSGLAALVLVGCSSQPAQPLKKGEKAVDVASVVRQKMPASVKDRDAWAQDLAKTFESQKLAPTVENICSVLAVAQQESNYQADPAVPNLSKIAWKEIDRRAERMHIPLFVVHTALKINSPTGKSYSERLDTVKTEKQLSAIFDDFINMVPMGQTLFGSLNPVHTGGPMQVSIAFAEQHANGYPWKMAGTVRQEVFSRRGGLWFGTYHLLNYPANYSAPIFRFADFNAGWYASRNAAFQNAVSKASGVKLAMDGDLILYGSSEPGKTELAVRKLAGKLDMSESEIRRQLQKGDSLAFEETALYEKVYKLAEAKAGKTLPREMLPGIQLESPKITRNLTTAWFAKRVDDRRAKCMGQSSL
;
A
#
# COMPACT_ATOMS: atom_id res chain seq x y z
N MET A 1 29.56 48.74 -48.99
CA MET A 1 28.22 49.34 -49.07
C MET A 1 27.20 48.24 -48.87
N SER A 2 26.38 48.39 -47.82
CA SER A 2 25.08 47.78 -47.51
C SER A 2 24.74 46.36 -47.99
N THR A 3 24.38 45.48 -47.05
CA THR A 3 23.06 44.83 -46.98
C THR A 3 22.90 44.08 -45.65
N VAL A 4 22.18 44.67 -44.68
CA VAL A 4 20.83 44.30 -44.19
C VAL A 4 20.77 42.95 -43.45
N SER A 5 20.75 43.04 -42.11
CA SER A 5 20.31 42.00 -41.18
C SER A 5 18.86 41.58 -41.44
N ARG A 6 18.61 40.27 -41.54
CA ARG A 6 17.26 39.68 -41.41
C ARG A 6 17.17 38.92 -40.08
N LEU A 7 16.50 39.53 -39.12
CA LEU A 7 15.95 38.85 -37.94
C LEU A 7 14.65 38.16 -38.37
N TYR A 8 14.59 36.83 -38.28
CA TYR A 8 13.34 36.08 -38.30
C TYR A 8 12.87 35.89 -36.85
N PRO A 9 11.64 36.28 -36.47
CA PRO A 9 11.06 35.87 -35.21
C PRO A 9 10.48 34.47 -35.39
N LEU A 10 11.15 33.45 -34.84
CA LEU A 10 10.54 32.15 -34.63
C LEU A 10 9.61 32.25 -33.43
N SER A 11 8.31 32.35 -33.70
CA SER A 11 7.24 32.20 -32.72
C SER A 11 7.33 30.83 -32.05
N GLY A 12 7.89 30.79 -30.84
CA GLY A 12 7.91 29.61 -29.99
C GLY A 12 6.53 29.39 -29.35
N LEU A 13 5.73 28.51 -29.95
CA LEU A 13 4.54 27.93 -29.31
C LEU A 13 5.01 26.93 -28.25
N ALA A 14 5.07 27.38 -27.00
CA ALA A 14 5.21 26.52 -25.84
C ALA A 14 3.88 25.76 -25.63
N ALA A 15 3.78 24.55 -26.18
CA ALA A 15 2.72 23.62 -25.83
C ALA A 15 2.97 23.09 -24.42
N LEU A 16 2.33 23.72 -23.43
CA LEU A 16 2.15 23.17 -22.09
C LEU A 16 1.35 21.88 -22.20
N VAL A 17 2.05 20.73 -22.23
CA VAL A 17 1.42 19.44 -21.98
C VAL A 17 1.09 19.41 -20.49
N LEU A 18 -0.14 19.81 -20.17
CA LEU A 18 -0.76 19.50 -18.89
C LEU A 18 -0.86 17.98 -18.80
N VAL A 19 0.12 17.36 -18.14
CA VAL A 19 -0.05 16.00 -17.61
C VAL A 19 -1.09 16.13 -16.50
N GLY A 20 -2.36 16.03 -16.89
CA GLY A 20 -3.43 15.82 -15.94
C GLY A 20 -3.16 14.49 -15.26
N CYS A 21 -2.81 14.52 -13.97
CA CYS A 21 -2.97 13.35 -13.11
C CYS A 21 -4.44 12.95 -13.23
N SER A 22 -4.74 11.97 -14.07
CA SER A 22 -6.10 11.44 -14.19
C SER A 22 -6.43 10.81 -12.85
N SER A 23 -7.23 11.49 -12.04
CA SER A 23 -7.98 10.85 -10.98
C SER A 23 -8.79 9.74 -11.65
N GLN A 24 -8.32 8.50 -11.52
CA GLN A 24 -8.96 7.36 -12.18
C GLN A 24 -10.38 7.20 -11.61
N PRO A 25 -11.40 7.08 -12.46
CA PRO A 25 -12.78 6.98 -11.99
C PRO A 25 -12.98 5.69 -11.20
N ALA A 26 -13.72 5.80 -10.09
CA ALA A 26 -14.17 4.65 -9.31
C ALA A 26 -14.88 3.62 -10.21
N GLN A 27 -14.68 2.33 -9.94
CA GLN A 27 -15.33 1.28 -10.71
C GLN A 27 -16.86 1.43 -10.60
N PRO A 28 -17.59 1.59 -11.72
CA PRO A 28 -19.05 1.70 -11.69
C PRO A 28 -19.67 0.37 -11.21
N LEU A 29 -20.91 0.46 -10.70
CA LEU A 29 -21.70 -0.73 -10.34
C LEU A 29 -21.75 -1.71 -11.52
N LYS A 30 -21.48 -2.99 -11.26
CA LYS A 30 -21.62 -4.02 -12.29
C LYS A 30 -23.11 -4.22 -12.61
N LYS A 31 -23.40 -4.66 -13.84
CA LYS A 31 -24.77 -4.92 -14.28
C LYS A 31 -25.44 -5.95 -13.34
N GLY A 32 -26.52 -5.54 -12.69
CA GLY A 32 -27.28 -6.38 -11.74
C GLY A 32 -26.94 -6.14 -10.27
N GLU A 33 -25.90 -5.37 -9.94
CA GLU A 33 -25.64 -4.94 -8.57
C GLU A 33 -26.61 -3.84 -8.15
N LYS A 34 -27.10 -3.93 -6.91
CA LYS A 34 -27.93 -2.89 -6.30
C LYS A 34 -27.09 -2.06 -5.35
N ALA A 35 -27.20 -0.74 -5.48
CA ALA A 35 -26.70 0.19 -4.47
C ALA A 35 -27.42 -0.09 -3.13
N VAL A 36 -26.67 -0.10 -2.04
CA VAL A 36 -27.19 -0.25 -0.68
C VAL A 36 -26.84 0.98 0.17
N ASP A 37 -27.59 1.20 1.25
CA ASP A 37 -27.20 2.18 2.25
C ASP A 37 -25.99 1.66 3.05
N VAL A 38 -24.83 2.29 2.86
CA VAL A 38 -23.57 1.85 3.45
C VAL A 38 -23.65 1.82 4.97
N ALA A 39 -24.21 2.85 5.60
CA ALA A 39 -24.27 2.95 7.05
C ALA A 39 -25.15 1.85 7.66
N SER A 40 -26.32 1.58 7.07
CA SER A 40 -27.22 0.50 7.48
C SER A 40 -26.54 -0.86 7.40
N VAL A 41 -25.89 -1.18 6.27
CA VAL A 41 -25.18 -2.45 6.11
C VAL A 41 -24.03 -2.56 7.12
N VAL A 42 -23.25 -1.50 7.35
CA VAL A 42 -22.19 -1.54 8.37
C VAL A 42 -22.76 -1.82 9.76
N ARG A 43 -23.83 -1.14 10.17
CA ARG A 43 -24.48 -1.40 11.47
C ARG A 43 -24.94 -2.84 11.59
N GLN A 44 -25.45 -3.43 10.51
CA GLN A 44 -25.91 -4.80 10.53
C GLN A 44 -24.76 -5.82 10.60
N LYS A 45 -23.73 -5.63 9.76
CA LYS A 45 -22.67 -6.62 9.56
C LYS A 45 -21.54 -6.55 10.59
N MET A 46 -21.32 -5.38 11.16
CA MET A 46 -20.28 -5.17 12.15
C MET A 46 -20.70 -5.83 13.49
N PRO A 47 -19.82 -6.65 14.11
CA PRO A 47 -20.16 -7.35 15.36
C PRO A 47 -20.59 -6.40 16.47
N ALA A 48 -21.57 -6.83 17.28
CA ALA A 48 -22.12 -6.02 18.38
C ALA A 48 -21.08 -5.65 19.46
N SER A 49 -19.99 -6.42 19.56
CA SER A 49 -18.88 -6.16 20.51
C SER A 49 -17.96 -5.00 20.10
N VAL A 50 -18.07 -4.51 18.86
CA VAL A 50 -17.26 -3.37 18.39
C VAL A 50 -17.76 -2.09 19.06
N LYS A 51 -16.84 -1.25 19.54
CA LYS A 51 -17.17 0.06 20.09
C LYS A 51 -17.44 1.07 18.98
N ASP A 52 -18.29 2.05 19.25
CA ASP A 52 -18.61 3.16 18.33
C ASP A 52 -19.12 2.71 16.94
N ARG A 53 -19.90 1.64 16.86
CA ARG A 53 -20.42 1.06 15.59
C ARG A 53 -21.12 2.07 14.70
N ASP A 54 -21.88 3.00 15.30
CA ASP A 54 -22.54 4.06 14.55
C ASP A 54 -21.55 5.02 13.90
N ALA A 55 -20.46 5.33 14.60
CA ALA A 55 -19.43 6.21 14.06
C ALA A 55 -18.62 5.50 12.96
N TRP A 56 -18.35 4.19 13.09
CA TRP A 56 -17.81 3.37 11.99
C TRP A 56 -18.72 3.39 10.75
N ALA A 57 -20.03 3.24 10.95
CA ALA A 57 -21.01 3.26 9.87
C ALA A 57 -21.04 4.61 9.15
N GLN A 58 -21.02 5.72 9.89
CA GLN A 58 -20.98 7.07 9.33
C GLN A 58 -19.65 7.36 8.61
N ASP A 59 -18.52 7.01 9.22
CA ASP A 59 -17.19 7.22 8.64
C ASP A 59 -17.04 6.42 7.33
N LEU A 60 -17.53 5.17 7.28
CA LEU A 60 -17.48 4.37 6.06
C LEU A 60 -18.45 4.85 4.99
N ALA A 61 -19.66 5.27 5.36
CA ALA A 61 -20.59 5.87 4.40
C ALA A 61 -20.01 7.13 3.76
N LYS A 62 -19.40 8.01 4.56
CA LYS A 62 -18.73 9.22 4.04
C LYS A 62 -17.51 8.89 3.19
N THR A 63 -16.79 7.82 3.53
CA THR A 63 -15.68 7.30 2.74
C THR A 63 -16.14 6.86 1.35
N PHE A 64 -17.18 6.03 1.28
CA PHE A 64 -17.75 5.57 0.01
C PHE A 64 -18.26 6.73 -0.84
N GLU A 65 -18.98 7.68 -0.22
CA GLU A 65 -19.49 8.87 -0.90
C GLU A 65 -18.34 9.73 -1.49
N SER A 66 -17.36 10.10 -0.64
CA SER A 66 -16.26 10.99 -1.06
C SER A 66 -15.37 10.38 -2.15
N GLN A 67 -15.17 9.06 -2.11
CA GLN A 67 -14.39 8.32 -3.10
C GLN A 67 -15.23 7.85 -4.30
N LYS A 68 -16.54 8.14 -4.31
CA LYS A 68 -17.51 7.75 -5.35
C LYS A 68 -17.52 6.24 -5.63
N LEU A 69 -17.30 5.44 -4.59
CA LEU A 69 -17.25 3.99 -4.71
C LEU A 69 -18.65 3.40 -4.88
N ALA A 70 -18.75 2.34 -5.68
CA ALA A 70 -19.97 1.56 -5.81
C ALA A 70 -20.38 1.00 -4.42
N PRO A 71 -21.53 1.41 -3.86
CA PRO A 71 -21.97 1.00 -2.54
C PRO A 71 -22.63 -0.37 -2.63
N THR A 72 -21.83 -1.43 -2.75
CA THR A 72 -22.30 -2.82 -2.80
C THR A 72 -21.99 -3.53 -1.48
N VAL A 73 -22.78 -4.56 -1.15
CA VAL A 73 -22.51 -5.39 0.03
C VAL A 73 -21.11 -6.02 -0.04
N GLU A 74 -20.66 -6.41 -1.24
CA GLU A 74 -19.31 -6.96 -1.44
C GLU A 74 -18.20 -5.97 -1.09
N ASN A 75 -18.29 -4.72 -1.57
CA ASN A 75 -17.29 -3.70 -1.26
C ASN A 75 -17.29 -3.37 0.24
N ILE A 76 -18.46 -3.22 0.85
CA ILE A 76 -18.59 -2.95 2.29
C ILE A 76 -17.99 -4.10 3.11
N CYS A 77 -18.37 -5.35 2.79
CA CYS A 77 -17.85 -6.53 3.48
C CYS A 77 -16.35 -6.71 3.27
N SER A 78 -15.81 -6.30 2.13
CA SER A 78 -14.36 -6.34 1.85
C SER A 78 -13.60 -5.37 2.76
N VAL A 79 -14.07 -4.14 2.92
CA VAL A 79 -13.47 -3.17 3.85
C VAL A 79 -13.57 -3.64 5.30
N LEU A 80 -14.75 -4.10 5.72
CA LEU A 80 -14.95 -4.64 7.07
C LEU A 80 -14.05 -5.84 7.36
N ALA A 81 -13.88 -6.74 6.39
CA ALA A 81 -13.02 -7.91 6.52
C ALA A 81 -11.54 -7.54 6.72
N VAL A 82 -11.03 -6.56 5.96
CA VAL A 82 -9.66 -6.05 6.12
C VAL A 82 -9.51 -5.38 7.49
N ALA A 83 -10.40 -4.46 7.87
CA ALA A 83 -10.34 -3.79 9.17
C ALA A 83 -10.41 -4.79 10.35
N GLN A 84 -11.21 -5.85 10.22
CA GLN A 84 -11.27 -6.90 11.21
C GLN A 84 -9.97 -7.71 11.27
N GLN A 85 -9.36 -8.01 10.12
CA GLN A 85 -8.13 -8.79 10.06
C GLN A 85 -6.92 -8.02 10.60
N GLU A 86 -6.82 -6.73 10.29
CA GLU A 86 -5.67 -5.89 10.64
C GLU A 86 -5.69 -5.46 12.11
N SER A 87 -6.86 -5.08 12.63
CA SER A 87 -6.93 -4.46 13.96
C SER A 87 -8.07 -4.98 14.83
N ASN A 88 -8.90 -5.89 14.31
CA ASN A 88 -10.15 -6.26 14.92
C ASN A 88 -11.02 -5.03 15.26
N TYR A 89 -11.12 -4.10 14.31
CA TYR A 89 -11.88 -2.85 14.42
C TYR A 89 -11.39 -1.89 15.52
N GLN A 90 -10.07 -1.71 15.63
CA GLN A 90 -9.46 -0.76 16.56
C GLN A 90 -8.51 0.16 15.81
N ALA A 91 -8.64 1.47 15.97
CA ALA A 91 -7.78 2.40 15.23
C ALA A 91 -6.32 2.38 15.70
N ASP A 92 -6.09 2.16 17.00
CA ASP A 92 -4.78 2.17 17.63
C ASP A 92 -4.71 1.09 18.71
N PRO A 93 -4.68 -0.21 18.33
CA PRO A 93 -4.65 -1.30 19.28
C PRO A 93 -3.33 -1.34 20.05
N ALA A 94 -3.37 -1.81 21.28
CA ALA A 94 -2.16 -2.05 22.06
C ALA A 94 -1.33 -3.19 21.43
N VAL A 95 -0.03 -2.97 21.30
CA VAL A 95 0.93 -3.97 20.82
C VAL A 95 1.61 -4.60 22.04
N PRO A 96 1.45 -5.92 22.27
CA PRO A 96 2.13 -6.59 23.37
C PRO A 96 3.65 -6.40 23.32
N ASN A 97 4.25 -6.08 24.46
CA ASN A 97 5.69 -5.87 24.61
C ASN A 97 6.29 -4.76 23.72
N LEU A 98 5.51 -3.78 23.24
CA LEU A 98 5.99 -2.74 22.33
C LEU A 98 7.20 -1.98 22.86
N SER A 99 7.20 -1.60 24.14
CA SER A 99 8.34 -0.96 24.79
C SER A 99 9.65 -1.75 24.63
N LYS A 100 9.61 -3.05 24.92
CA LYS A 100 10.78 -3.93 24.76
C LYS A 100 11.24 -4.05 23.31
N ILE A 101 10.29 -4.10 22.37
CA ILE A 101 10.59 -4.14 20.92
C ILE A 101 11.26 -2.83 20.49
N ALA A 102 10.74 -1.69 20.93
CA ALA A 102 11.29 -0.37 20.62
C ALA A 102 12.72 -0.23 21.14
N TRP A 103 12.97 -0.55 22.42
CA TRP A 103 14.30 -0.53 23.01
C TRP A 103 15.28 -1.46 22.29
N LYS A 104 14.86 -2.70 22.00
CA LYS A 104 15.69 -3.65 21.25
C LYS A 104 16.10 -3.12 19.87
N GLU A 105 15.18 -2.43 19.16
CA GLU A 105 15.50 -1.85 17.86
C GLU A 105 16.42 -0.62 17.99
N ILE A 106 16.25 0.21 19.02
CA ILE A 106 17.16 1.33 19.33
C ILE A 106 18.57 0.80 19.61
N ASP A 107 18.70 -0.19 20.49
CA ASP A 107 19.98 -0.79 20.86
C ASP A 107 20.66 -1.44 19.64
N ARG A 108 19.91 -2.21 18.85
CA ARG A 108 20.41 -2.83 17.62
C ARG A 108 20.92 -1.79 16.60
N ARG A 109 20.23 -0.66 16.46
CA ARG A 109 20.69 0.44 15.58
C ARG A 109 21.94 1.11 16.13
N ALA A 110 22.02 1.33 17.43
CA ALA A 110 23.20 1.90 18.09
C ALA A 110 24.44 1.02 17.89
N GLU A 111 24.29 -0.29 18.12
CA GLU A 111 25.34 -1.29 17.91
C GLU A 111 25.81 -1.33 16.46
N ARG A 112 24.89 -1.31 15.48
CA ARG A 112 25.24 -1.26 14.06
C ARG A 112 26.07 -0.02 13.70
N MET A 113 25.90 1.07 14.44
CA MET A 113 26.64 2.32 14.29
C MET A 113 27.85 2.43 15.23
N HIS A 114 28.19 1.36 15.97
CA HIS A 114 29.27 1.32 16.97
C HIS A 114 29.14 2.39 18.07
N ILE A 115 27.92 2.79 18.40
CA ILE A 115 27.62 3.74 19.48
C ILE A 115 27.39 2.95 20.77
N PRO A 116 28.12 3.23 21.88
CA PRO A 116 27.89 2.56 23.15
C PRO A 116 26.47 2.77 23.69
N LEU A 117 25.80 1.69 24.13
CA LEU A 117 24.39 1.73 24.56
C LEU A 117 24.12 2.75 25.67
N PHE A 118 25.03 2.88 26.64
CA PHE A 118 24.87 3.84 27.74
C PHE A 118 24.78 5.29 27.26
N VAL A 119 25.43 5.63 26.14
CA VAL A 119 25.37 6.98 25.53
C VAL A 119 23.96 7.24 25.01
N VAL A 120 23.38 6.29 24.28
CA VAL A 120 22.03 6.39 23.73
C VAL A 120 20.98 6.46 24.84
N HIS A 121 21.08 5.57 25.83
CA HIS A 121 20.16 5.54 26.97
C HIS A 121 20.23 6.82 27.80
N THR A 122 21.41 7.41 27.95
CA THR A 122 21.58 8.70 28.65
C THR A 122 21.02 9.85 27.82
N ALA A 123 21.27 9.87 26.51
CA ALA A 123 20.72 10.89 25.61
C ALA A 123 19.18 10.89 25.60
N LEU A 124 18.54 9.73 25.72
CA LEU A 124 17.08 9.62 25.77
C LEU A 124 16.46 10.07 27.12
N LYS A 125 17.27 10.41 28.14
CA LYS A 125 16.78 11.01 29.38
C LYS A 125 16.41 12.49 29.24
N ILE A 126 16.68 13.12 28.09
CA ILE A 126 16.23 14.49 27.84
C ILE A 126 14.70 14.57 27.92
N ASN A 127 14.20 15.67 28.47
CA ASN A 127 12.76 15.91 28.60
C ASN A 127 12.16 16.21 27.23
N SER A 128 11.04 15.55 26.95
CA SER A 128 10.18 15.86 25.82
C SER A 128 9.21 17.01 26.17
N PRO A 129 8.44 17.55 25.20
CA PRO A 129 7.46 18.61 25.46
C PRO A 129 6.39 18.26 26.49
N THR A 130 6.17 16.97 26.80
CA THR A 130 5.21 16.53 27.83
C THR A 130 5.76 16.59 29.26
N GLY A 131 7.01 17.04 29.46
CA GLY A 131 7.68 17.09 30.75
C GLY A 131 8.27 15.75 31.24
N LYS A 132 7.98 14.64 30.55
CA LYS A 132 8.62 13.34 30.76
C LYS A 132 9.81 13.17 29.82
N SER A 133 10.80 12.40 30.24
CA SER A 133 11.91 12.00 29.37
C SER A 133 11.44 11.09 28.22
N TYR A 134 12.19 11.07 27.12
CA TYR A 134 11.91 10.12 26.03
C TYR A 134 12.04 8.66 26.51
N SER A 135 12.99 8.36 27.40
CA SER A 135 13.11 7.04 28.02
C SER A 135 11.85 6.63 28.76
N GLU A 136 11.28 7.49 29.62
CA GLU A 136 10.04 7.16 30.35
C GLU A 136 8.83 6.96 29.41
N ARG A 137 8.79 7.73 28.32
CA ARG A 137 7.75 7.56 27.29
C ARG A 137 7.92 6.23 26.54
N LEU A 138 9.15 5.83 26.21
CA LEU A 138 9.47 4.55 25.59
C LEU A 138 9.22 3.36 26.53
N ASP A 139 9.48 3.50 27.83
CA ASP A 139 9.22 2.47 28.84
C ASP A 139 7.74 2.15 29.01
N THR A 140 6.89 3.14 28.76
CA THR A 140 5.43 3.04 28.95
C THR A 140 4.64 2.96 27.66
N VAL A 141 5.30 2.95 26.50
CA VAL A 141 4.64 2.94 25.18
C VAL A 141 3.87 1.63 24.97
N LYS A 142 2.62 1.75 24.54
CA LYS A 142 1.72 0.62 24.31
C LYS A 142 1.18 0.55 22.88
N THR A 143 1.17 1.66 22.15
CA THR A 143 0.58 1.72 20.81
C THR A 143 1.53 2.31 19.78
N GLU A 144 1.29 1.99 18.51
CA GLU A 144 2.09 2.51 17.39
C GLU A 144 1.93 4.01 17.24
N LYS A 145 0.72 4.56 17.46
CA LYS A 145 0.50 6.00 17.46
C LYS A 145 1.35 6.71 18.50
N GLN A 146 1.45 6.15 19.72
CA GLN A 146 2.31 6.70 20.77
C GLN A 146 3.78 6.66 20.36
N LEU A 147 4.25 5.54 19.79
CA LEU A 147 5.62 5.41 19.32
C LEU A 147 5.93 6.40 18.20
N SER A 148 5.01 6.57 17.24
CA SER A 148 5.14 7.57 16.17
C SER A 148 5.19 8.98 16.75
N ALA A 149 4.33 9.32 17.72
CA ALA A 149 4.33 10.64 18.34
C ALA A 149 5.61 10.92 19.14
N ILE A 150 6.17 9.92 19.84
CA ILE A 150 7.48 10.02 20.50
C ILE A 150 8.56 10.38 19.48
N PHE A 151 8.58 9.70 18.33
CA PHE A 151 9.55 9.96 17.27
C PHE A 151 9.37 11.35 16.66
N ASP A 152 8.13 11.73 16.32
CA ASP A 152 7.81 13.03 15.73
C ASP A 152 8.21 14.18 16.67
N ASP A 153 7.91 14.06 17.97
CA ASP A 153 8.32 15.03 18.99
C ASP A 153 9.83 15.16 19.09
N PHE A 154 10.57 14.05 19.00
CA PHE A 154 12.03 14.05 19.09
C PHE A 154 12.67 14.80 17.91
N ILE A 155 12.25 14.51 16.68
CA ILE A 155 12.84 15.17 15.52
C ILE A 155 12.37 16.63 15.38
N ASN A 156 11.22 16.99 15.94
CA ASN A 156 10.76 18.38 16.00
C ASN A 156 11.63 19.29 16.89
N MET A 157 12.52 18.73 17.71
CA MET A 157 13.48 19.52 18.51
C MET A 157 14.53 20.22 17.64
N VAL A 158 14.76 19.73 16.42
CA VAL A 158 15.75 20.27 15.50
C VAL A 158 15.03 20.96 14.33
N PRO A 159 15.43 22.19 13.94
CA PRO A 159 14.90 22.84 12.75
C PRO A 159 14.98 21.92 11.52
N MET A 160 13.92 21.87 10.72
CA MET A 160 13.80 20.97 9.56
C MET A 160 13.87 19.48 9.88
N GLY A 161 13.77 19.07 11.15
CA GLY A 161 13.93 17.67 11.54
C GLY A 161 12.91 16.73 10.89
N GLN A 162 11.67 17.18 10.66
CA GLN A 162 10.66 16.40 9.90
C GLN A 162 11.09 16.16 8.46
N THR A 163 11.61 17.18 7.78
CA THR A 163 12.09 17.09 6.39
C THR A 163 13.31 16.18 6.27
N LEU A 164 14.23 16.25 7.24
CA LEU A 164 15.49 15.51 7.22
C LEU A 164 15.36 14.06 7.74
N PHE A 165 14.52 13.84 8.74
CA PHE A 165 14.49 12.59 9.52
C PHE A 165 13.11 11.93 9.62
N GLY A 166 12.04 12.53 9.10
CA GLY A 166 10.68 11.96 9.20
C GLY A 166 10.54 10.58 8.56
N SER A 167 11.31 10.31 7.50
CA SER A 167 11.36 8.99 6.84
C SER A 167 12.00 7.89 7.70
N LEU A 168 12.71 8.26 8.77
CA LEU A 168 13.34 7.32 9.71
C LEU A 168 12.38 6.85 10.82
N ASN A 169 11.16 7.40 10.88
CA ASN A 169 10.15 6.97 11.83
C ASN A 169 9.88 5.46 11.63
N PRO A 170 10.04 4.62 12.68
CA PRO A 170 9.95 3.17 12.54
C PRO A 170 8.52 2.67 12.29
N VAL A 171 7.52 3.52 12.46
CA VAL A 171 6.12 3.19 12.24
C VAL A 171 5.72 3.64 10.83
N HIS A 172 5.57 2.68 9.93
CA HIS A 172 5.28 2.93 8.52
C HIS A 172 3.82 2.66 8.14
N THR A 173 3.05 2.02 9.01
CA THR A 173 1.61 1.74 8.82
C THR A 173 0.82 2.22 10.03
N GLY A 174 -0.48 2.45 9.87
CA GLY A 174 -1.32 2.83 10.99
C GLY A 174 -2.81 2.72 10.74
N GLY A 175 -3.57 2.99 11.80
CA GLY A 175 -5.02 3.00 11.75
C GLY A 175 -5.65 1.61 11.73
N PRO A 176 -6.99 1.55 11.64
CA PRO A 176 -7.74 0.29 11.72
C PRO A 176 -7.48 -0.70 10.58
N MET A 177 -6.93 -0.22 9.46
CA MET A 177 -6.61 -1.03 8.27
C MET A 177 -5.10 -1.11 8.01
N GLN A 178 -4.26 -0.65 8.94
CA GLN A 178 -2.79 -0.74 8.84
C GLN A 178 -2.23 -0.24 7.50
N VAL A 179 -2.73 0.91 7.03
CA VAL A 179 -2.34 1.49 5.73
C VAL A 179 -0.98 2.15 5.82
N SER A 180 -0.18 2.02 4.76
CA SER A 180 1.12 2.69 4.64
C SER A 180 0.98 4.22 4.72
N ILE A 181 1.81 4.85 5.55
CA ILE A 181 1.85 6.31 5.69
C ILE A 181 2.28 6.97 4.39
N ALA A 182 3.29 6.41 3.71
CA ALA A 182 3.76 6.94 2.42
C ALA A 182 2.65 6.85 1.36
N PHE A 183 1.87 5.77 1.37
CA PHE A 183 0.71 5.65 0.49
C PHE A 183 -0.34 6.72 0.81
N ALA A 184 -0.66 6.91 2.09
CA ALA A 184 -1.64 7.92 2.51
C ALA A 184 -1.22 9.35 2.14
N GLU A 185 0.07 9.70 2.32
CA GLU A 185 0.62 11.01 1.93
C GLU A 185 0.49 11.27 0.43
N GLN A 186 0.67 10.26 -0.41
CA GLN A 186 0.50 10.36 -1.87
C GLN A 186 -0.97 10.45 -2.31
N HIS A 187 -1.90 9.96 -1.49
CA HIS A 187 -3.33 9.83 -1.84
C HIS A 187 -4.27 10.66 -0.97
N ALA A 188 -3.78 11.74 -0.35
CA ALA A 188 -4.59 12.58 0.55
C ALA A 188 -5.63 13.49 -0.17
N ASN A 189 -5.53 13.63 -1.49
CA ASN A 189 -6.46 14.46 -2.24
C ASN A 189 -7.89 13.89 -2.19
N GLY A 190 -8.89 14.75 -1.98
CA GLY A 190 -10.29 14.35 -1.83
C GLY A 190 -10.67 13.83 -0.44
N TYR A 191 -9.75 13.85 0.53
CA TYR A 191 -10.07 13.53 1.92
C TYR A 191 -11.15 14.51 2.47
N PRO A 192 -12.31 14.03 2.95
CA PRO A 192 -13.46 14.91 3.17
C PRO A 192 -13.50 15.59 4.54
N TRP A 193 -12.54 15.30 5.44
CA TRP A 193 -12.49 15.90 6.77
C TRP A 193 -11.32 16.86 6.91
N LYS A 194 -11.51 17.91 7.71
CA LYS A 194 -10.40 18.76 8.16
C LYS A 194 -9.46 17.94 9.04
N MET A 195 -8.19 17.87 8.64
CA MET A 195 -7.12 17.27 9.45
C MET A 195 -6.69 18.26 10.54
N ALA A 196 -6.56 17.79 11.78
CA ALA A 196 -6.04 18.59 12.88
C ALA A 196 -4.50 18.70 12.87
N GLY A 197 -3.84 17.77 12.17
CA GLY A 197 -2.38 17.69 12.06
C GLY A 197 -1.96 17.09 10.73
N THR A 198 -0.89 16.30 10.72
CA THR A 198 -0.35 15.72 9.48
C THR A 198 -1.18 14.53 8.98
N VAL A 199 -0.99 14.14 7.70
CA VAL A 199 -1.59 12.93 7.13
C VAL A 199 -1.23 11.70 7.97
N ARG A 200 0.03 11.58 8.39
CA ARG A 200 0.49 10.52 9.31
C ARG A 200 -0.35 10.43 10.57
N GLN A 201 -0.60 11.55 11.23
CA GLN A 201 -1.40 11.59 12.46
C GLN A 201 -2.87 11.25 12.19
N GLU A 202 -3.41 11.70 11.06
CA GLU A 202 -4.78 11.39 10.65
C GLU A 202 -4.97 9.91 10.32
N VAL A 203 -3.98 9.22 9.74
CA VAL A 203 -4.04 7.77 9.48
C VAL A 203 -4.32 6.96 10.75
N PHE A 204 -3.79 7.36 11.90
CA PHE A 204 -4.09 6.71 13.20
C PHE A 204 -5.48 7.01 13.75
N SER A 205 -6.29 7.85 13.10
CA SER A 205 -7.69 8.04 13.43
C SER A 205 -8.53 6.91 12.79
N ARG A 206 -9.72 6.64 13.35
CA ARG A 206 -10.65 5.66 12.76
C ARG A 206 -11.03 6.06 11.34
N ARG A 207 -11.50 7.29 11.15
CA ARG A 207 -11.91 7.84 9.85
C ARG A 207 -10.76 7.90 8.86
N GLY A 208 -9.56 8.29 9.30
CA GLY A 208 -8.40 8.43 8.43
C GLY A 208 -7.94 7.07 7.91
N GLY A 209 -7.66 6.12 8.80
CA GLY A 209 -7.23 4.80 8.36
C GLY A 209 -8.34 4.00 7.64
N LEU A 210 -9.62 4.25 7.93
CA LEU A 210 -10.72 3.73 7.10
C LEU A 210 -10.70 4.32 5.70
N TRP A 211 -10.55 5.63 5.57
CA TRP A 211 -10.59 6.28 4.26
C TRP A 211 -9.40 5.87 3.40
N PHE A 212 -8.17 5.98 3.93
CA PHE A 212 -6.95 5.60 3.22
C PHE A 212 -6.87 4.10 2.96
N GLY A 213 -7.30 3.26 3.90
CA GLY A 213 -7.37 1.82 3.70
C GLY A 213 -8.42 1.42 2.65
N THR A 214 -9.59 2.05 2.67
CA THR A 214 -10.62 1.81 1.62
C THR A 214 -10.11 2.27 0.26
N TYR A 215 -9.40 3.39 0.22
CA TYR A 215 -8.75 3.89 -0.99
C TYR A 215 -7.74 2.86 -1.53
N HIS A 216 -6.84 2.36 -0.67
CA HIS A 216 -5.87 1.33 -1.03
C HIS A 216 -6.53 0.03 -1.52
N LEU A 217 -7.66 -0.36 -0.94
CA LEU A 217 -8.33 -1.61 -1.31
C LEU A 217 -9.09 -1.52 -2.66
N LEU A 218 -9.80 -0.41 -2.88
CA LEU A 218 -10.84 -0.32 -3.92
C LEU A 218 -10.57 0.73 -5.00
N ASN A 219 -9.65 1.67 -4.78
CA ASN A 219 -9.43 2.82 -5.66
C ASN A 219 -8.30 2.61 -6.69
N TYR A 220 -8.13 1.37 -7.13
CA TYR A 220 -7.34 1.03 -8.30
C TYR A 220 -8.13 0.03 -9.16
N PRO A 221 -8.13 0.20 -10.49
CA PRO A 221 -8.81 -0.72 -11.36
C PRO A 221 -8.03 -2.04 -11.43
N ALA A 222 -8.73 -3.15 -11.31
CA ALA A 222 -8.13 -4.47 -11.46
C ALA A 222 -9.14 -5.41 -12.13
N ASN A 223 -8.64 -6.23 -13.05
CA ASN A 223 -9.41 -7.21 -13.80
C ASN A 223 -9.40 -8.59 -13.11
N TYR A 224 -9.52 -8.60 -11.78
CA TYR A 224 -9.44 -9.84 -11.02
C TYR A 224 -10.75 -10.63 -11.05
N SER A 225 -10.65 -11.95 -11.17
CA SER A 225 -11.82 -12.84 -11.17
C SER A 225 -12.44 -12.99 -9.78
N ALA A 226 -11.67 -12.70 -8.72
CA ALA A 226 -12.10 -12.89 -7.34
C ALA A 226 -11.52 -11.82 -6.39
N PRO A 227 -12.25 -11.40 -5.34
CA PRO A 227 -11.76 -10.41 -4.36
C PRO A 227 -10.47 -10.80 -3.63
N ILE A 228 -10.17 -12.10 -3.50
CA ILE A 228 -8.98 -12.59 -2.79
C ILE A 228 -7.67 -11.99 -3.34
N PHE A 229 -7.60 -11.70 -4.65
CA PHE A 229 -6.41 -11.08 -5.26
C PHE A 229 -6.27 -9.62 -4.86
N ARG A 230 -7.38 -8.88 -4.67
CA ARG A 230 -7.33 -7.53 -4.08
C ARG A 230 -6.84 -7.57 -2.63
N PHE A 231 -7.17 -8.61 -1.86
CA PHE A 231 -6.66 -8.76 -0.49
C PHE A 231 -5.18 -9.10 -0.43
N ALA A 232 -4.69 -9.89 -1.39
CA ALA A 232 -3.26 -10.09 -1.55
C ALA A 232 -2.56 -8.77 -1.91
N ASP A 233 -3.09 -8.01 -2.88
CA ASP A 233 -2.55 -6.71 -3.27
C ASP A 233 -2.63 -5.66 -2.17
N PHE A 234 -3.65 -5.70 -1.32
CA PHE A 234 -3.73 -4.82 -0.15
C PHE A 234 -2.50 -4.98 0.75
N ASN A 235 -2.04 -6.23 0.94
CA ASN A 235 -0.89 -6.55 1.77
C ASN A 235 0.45 -6.42 1.03
N ALA A 236 0.51 -6.77 -0.26
CA ALA A 236 1.74 -6.85 -1.04
C ALA A 236 2.01 -5.65 -1.95
N GLY A 237 1.05 -4.73 -2.08
CA GLY A 237 1.08 -3.62 -3.03
C GLY A 237 0.16 -3.84 -4.23
N TRP A 238 -0.28 -2.73 -4.84
CA TRP A 238 -1.17 -2.77 -5.99
C TRP A 238 -0.59 -3.59 -7.13
N TYR A 239 -1.45 -4.43 -7.72
CA TYR A 239 -1.15 -5.35 -8.82
C TYR A 239 -0.16 -6.47 -8.52
N ALA A 240 0.22 -6.69 -7.25
CA ALA A 240 1.14 -7.77 -6.87
C ALA A 240 0.66 -9.14 -7.36
N SER A 241 -0.65 -9.44 -7.30
CA SER A 241 -1.21 -10.72 -7.75
C SER A 241 -1.11 -10.92 -9.26
N ARG A 242 -1.38 -9.87 -10.05
CA ARG A 242 -1.20 -9.86 -11.51
C ARG A 242 0.28 -9.98 -11.89
N ASN A 243 1.15 -9.29 -11.16
CA ASN A 243 2.60 -9.32 -11.40
C ASN A 243 3.20 -10.68 -11.02
N ALA A 244 2.74 -11.33 -9.95
CA ALA A 244 3.15 -12.68 -9.58
C ALA A 244 2.77 -13.71 -10.67
N ALA A 245 1.59 -13.57 -11.28
CA ALA A 245 1.19 -14.38 -12.43
C ALA A 245 2.08 -14.12 -13.66
N PHE A 246 2.43 -12.87 -13.92
CA PHE A 246 3.36 -12.51 -14.99
C PHE A 246 4.76 -13.10 -14.75
N GLN A 247 5.29 -13.04 -13.52
CA GLN A 247 6.56 -13.69 -13.16
C GLN A 247 6.51 -15.21 -13.37
N ASN A 248 5.35 -15.85 -13.16
CA ASN A 248 5.16 -17.26 -13.49
C ASN A 248 5.25 -17.50 -15.00
N ALA A 249 4.61 -16.66 -15.82
CA ALA A 249 4.75 -16.73 -17.28
C ALA A 249 6.22 -16.52 -17.73
N VAL A 250 6.90 -15.51 -17.18
CA VAL A 250 8.33 -15.27 -17.43
C VAL A 250 9.16 -16.50 -17.07
N SER A 251 8.89 -17.13 -15.92
CA SER A 251 9.61 -18.34 -15.49
C SER A 251 9.39 -19.51 -16.44
N LYS A 252 8.16 -19.71 -16.94
CA LYS A 252 7.85 -20.74 -17.93
C LYS A 252 8.56 -20.46 -19.27
N ALA A 253 8.46 -19.24 -19.78
CA ALA A 253 9.08 -18.84 -21.04
C ALA A 253 10.62 -18.93 -21.00
N SER A 254 11.25 -18.35 -19.98
CA SER A 254 12.72 -18.26 -19.85
C SER A 254 13.39 -19.51 -19.27
N GLY A 255 12.67 -20.31 -18.49
CA GLY A 255 13.25 -21.40 -17.69
C GLY A 255 13.95 -20.94 -16.40
N VAL A 256 13.95 -19.63 -16.09
CA VAL A 256 14.50 -19.09 -14.84
C VAL A 256 13.47 -19.22 -13.72
N LYS A 257 13.88 -19.70 -12.54
CA LYS A 257 13.00 -19.76 -11.36
C LYS A 257 12.91 -18.39 -10.69
N LEU A 258 11.71 -17.79 -10.64
CA LEU A 258 11.42 -16.55 -9.92
C LEU A 258 10.65 -16.81 -8.61
N ALA A 259 10.64 -15.81 -7.72
CA ALA A 259 10.02 -15.90 -6.39
C ALA A 259 8.49 -15.75 -6.40
N MET A 260 7.91 -15.20 -7.47
CA MET A 260 6.47 -14.90 -7.57
C MET A 260 6.01 -13.89 -6.50
N ASP A 261 6.85 -12.90 -6.20
CA ASP A 261 6.62 -11.85 -5.19
C ASP A 261 5.89 -10.62 -5.77
N GLY A 262 5.72 -10.53 -7.09
CA GLY A 262 5.06 -9.40 -7.74
C GLY A 262 6.00 -8.24 -8.12
N ASP A 263 7.29 -8.31 -7.75
CA ASP A 263 8.27 -7.28 -8.10
C ASP A 263 8.81 -7.48 -9.52
N LEU A 264 8.37 -6.60 -10.43
CA LEU A 264 8.80 -6.65 -11.83
C LEU A 264 10.17 -6.00 -12.05
N ILE A 265 10.53 -5.05 -11.20
CA ILE A 265 11.78 -4.28 -11.25
C ILE A 265 12.35 -4.08 -9.85
N LEU A 266 13.61 -3.68 -9.78
CA LEU A 266 14.17 -3.10 -8.55
C LEU A 266 13.77 -1.62 -8.48
N TYR A 267 12.78 -1.30 -7.66
CA TYR A 267 12.30 0.08 -7.46
C TYR A 267 13.38 0.95 -6.79
N GLY A 268 13.47 2.21 -7.21
CA GLY A 268 14.48 3.15 -6.71
C GLY A 268 15.91 2.88 -7.22
N SER A 269 16.09 1.95 -8.16
CA SER A 269 17.38 1.63 -8.77
C SER A 269 17.28 1.58 -10.30
N SER A 270 18.36 1.99 -10.97
CA SER A 270 18.55 1.77 -12.41
C SER A 270 18.98 0.33 -12.73
N GLU A 271 19.46 -0.41 -11.73
CA GLU A 271 19.90 -1.80 -11.91
C GLU A 271 18.71 -2.73 -12.18
N PRO A 272 18.90 -3.75 -13.04
CA PRO A 272 17.85 -4.71 -13.33
C PRO A 272 17.63 -5.66 -12.16
N GLY A 273 16.36 -5.87 -11.81
CA GLY A 273 15.95 -6.90 -10.84
C GLY A 273 16.00 -8.32 -11.45
N LYS A 274 15.77 -9.34 -10.63
CA LYS A 274 15.76 -10.76 -11.09
C LYS A 274 14.72 -11.02 -12.17
N THR A 275 13.51 -10.47 -12.03
CA THR A 275 12.44 -10.57 -13.02
C THR A 275 12.87 -9.95 -14.34
N GLU A 276 13.39 -8.72 -14.31
CA GLU A 276 13.87 -8.02 -15.49
C GLU A 276 15.00 -8.78 -16.20
N LEU A 277 16.00 -9.30 -15.47
CA LEU A 277 17.05 -10.13 -16.05
C LEU A 277 16.49 -11.38 -16.74
N ALA A 278 15.47 -12.02 -16.17
CA ALA A 278 14.82 -13.16 -16.79
C ALA A 278 14.05 -12.78 -18.06
N VAL A 279 13.43 -11.59 -18.10
CA VAL A 279 12.77 -11.06 -19.30
C VAL A 279 13.79 -10.65 -20.37
N ARG A 280 14.92 -10.03 -20.01
CA ARG A 280 16.01 -9.67 -20.93
C ARG A 280 16.59 -10.89 -21.65
N LYS A 281 16.64 -12.06 -21.00
CA LYS A 281 16.98 -13.34 -21.67
C LYS A 281 16.03 -13.74 -22.80
N LEU A 282 14.81 -13.19 -22.82
CA LEU A 282 13.82 -13.41 -23.87
C LEU A 282 13.87 -12.33 -24.95
N ALA A 283 14.69 -11.28 -24.83
CA ALA A 283 14.70 -10.11 -25.72
C ALA A 283 14.70 -10.46 -27.21
N GLY A 284 15.56 -11.38 -27.64
CA GLY A 284 15.61 -11.81 -29.04
C GLY A 284 14.34 -12.54 -29.54
N LYS A 285 13.64 -13.26 -28.66
CA LYS A 285 12.35 -13.90 -28.99
C LYS A 285 11.18 -12.93 -28.93
N LEU A 286 11.31 -11.89 -28.10
CA LEU A 286 10.33 -10.83 -27.95
C LEU A 286 10.47 -9.78 -29.05
N ASP A 287 11.61 -9.71 -29.74
CA ASP A 287 11.96 -8.60 -30.64
C ASP A 287 11.79 -7.25 -29.92
N MET A 288 12.48 -7.11 -28.79
CA MET A 288 12.44 -5.93 -27.91
C MET A 288 13.83 -5.62 -27.38
N SER A 289 14.18 -4.34 -27.30
CA SER A 289 15.41 -3.91 -26.64
C SER A 289 15.29 -3.98 -25.11
N GLU A 290 16.41 -4.03 -24.41
CA GLU A 290 16.41 -4.04 -22.94
C GLU A 290 15.78 -2.79 -22.33
N SER A 291 15.95 -1.63 -22.98
CA SER A 291 15.33 -0.37 -22.55
C SER A 291 13.82 -0.38 -22.76
N GLU A 292 13.34 -1.01 -23.83
CA GLU A 292 11.91 -1.21 -24.06
C GLU A 292 11.30 -2.15 -23.02
N ILE A 293 12.00 -3.25 -22.69
CA ILE A 293 11.62 -4.16 -21.63
C ILE A 293 11.49 -3.41 -20.30
N ARG A 294 12.51 -2.66 -19.89
CA ARG A 294 12.48 -1.88 -18.64
C ARG A 294 11.31 -0.92 -18.60
N ARG A 295 11.11 -0.14 -19.68
CA ARG A 295 10.03 0.84 -19.78
C ARG A 295 8.65 0.22 -19.62
N GLN A 296 8.44 -0.99 -20.14
CA GLN A 296 7.16 -1.68 -20.01
C GLN A 296 7.00 -2.35 -18.64
N LEU A 297 8.06 -2.94 -18.07
CA LEU A 297 8.03 -3.47 -16.68
C LEU A 297 7.78 -2.39 -15.63
N GLN A 298 8.25 -1.16 -15.87
CA GLN A 298 7.99 0.00 -15.02
C GLN A 298 6.50 0.35 -14.89
N LYS A 299 5.65 -0.13 -15.80
CA LYS A 299 4.19 0.04 -15.70
C LYS A 299 3.52 -0.95 -14.74
N GLY A 300 4.29 -1.85 -14.10
CA GLY A 300 3.79 -2.95 -13.28
C GLY A 300 2.87 -2.55 -12.12
N ASP A 301 2.90 -1.28 -11.71
CA ASP A 301 2.05 -0.66 -10.70
C ASP A 301 0.78 0.00 -11.28
N SER A 302 0.46 -0.26 -12.55
CA SER A 302 -0.70 0.30 -13.26
C SER A 302 -1.45 -0.75 -14.07
N LEU A 303 -2.73 -0.51 -14.34
CA LEU A 303 -3.52 -1.38 -15.22
C LEU A 303 -2.95 -1.45 -16.64
N ALA A 304 -2.34 -0.35 -17.12
CA ALA A 304 -1.78 -0.24 -18.45
C ALA A 304 -0.65 -1.25 -18.75
N PHE A 305 -0.11 -1.94 -17.74
CA PHE A 305 0.82 -3.04 -17.95
C PHE A 305 0.21 -4.19 -18.76
N GLU A 306 -1.08 -4.50 -18.57
CA GLU A 306 -1.78 -5.61 -19.26
C GLU A 306 -1.90 -5.38 -20.77
N GLU A 307 -1.84 -4.12 -21.18
CA GLU A 307 -1.94 -3.68 -22.57
C GLU A 307 -0.57 -3.54 -23.25
N THR A 308 0.51 -3.86 -22.53
CA THR A 308 1.86 -3.74 -23.09
C THR A 308 2.20 -4.90 -24.03
N ALA A 309 2.95 -4.60 -25.08
CA ALA A 309 3.47 -5.62 -26.00
C ALA A 309 4.31 -6.68 -25.26
N LEU A 310 5.05 -6.27 -24.22
CA LEU A 310 5.81 -7.17 -23.36
C LEU A 310 4.91 -8.19 -22.68
N TYR A 311 3.82 -7.71 -22.07
CA TYR A 311 2.86 -8.55 -21.37
C TYR A 311 2.27 -9.61 -22.31
N GLU A 312 1.76 -9.17 -23.46
CA GLU A 312 1.18 -10.05 -24.47
C GLU A 312 2.20 -11.08 -25.00
N LYS A 313 3.37 -10.61 -25.44
CA LYS A 313 4.41 -11.47 -26.04
C LYS A 313 4.96 -12.49 -25.04
N VAL A 314 5.19 -12.12 -23.77
CA VAL A 314 5.65 -13.06 -22.73
C VAL A 314 4.62 -14.17 -22.50
N TYR A 315 3.35 -13.82 -22.37
CA TYR A 315 2.32 -14.84 -22.19
C TYR A 315 2.18 -15.74 -23.42
N LYS A 316 2.21 -15.19 -24.63
CA LYS A 316 2.21 -15.98 -25.87
C LYS A 316 3.35 -16.99 -25.90
N LEU A 317 4.57 -16.58 -25.55
CA LEU A 317 5.74 -17.48 -25.47
C LEU A 317 5.57 -18.54 -24.37
N ALA A 318 5.09 -18.13 -23.19
CA ALA A 318 4.93 -19.01 -22.05
C ALA A 318 3.85 -20.08 -22.27
N GLU A 319 2.72 -19.69 -22.87
CA GLU A 319 1.58 -20.57 -23.18
C GLU A 319 1.89 -21.55 -24.31
N ALA A 320 2.58 -21.09 -25.35
CA ALA A 320 3.08 -21.97 -26.41
C ALA A 320 3.99 -23.08 -25.86
N LYS A 321 4.82 -22.76 -24.86
CA LYS A 321 5.69 -23.74 -24.19
C LYS A 321 4.95 -24.61 -23.16
N ALA A 322 3.92 -24.09 -22.52
CA ALA A 322 3.13 -24.81 -21.52
C ALA A 322 2.03 -25.69 -22.12
N GLY A 323 1.62 -25.45 -23.37
CA GLY A 323 0.52 -26.13 -24.04
C GLY A 323 -0.86 -25.78 -23.49
N LYS A 324 -0.97 -24.69 -22.72
CA LYS A 324 -2.23 -24.24 -22.09
C LYS A 324 -2.17 -22.75 -21.74
N THR A 325 -3.35 -22.15 -21.62
CA THR A 325 -3.51 -20.80 -21.07
C THR A 325 -2.99 -20.74 -19.63
N LEU A 326 -2.24 -19.68 -19.32
CA LEU A 326 -1.71 -19.42 -17.98
C LEU A 326 -2.65 -18.48 -17.19
N PRO A 327 -2.69 -18.57 -15.86
CA PRO A 327 -3.44 -17.60 -15.06
C PRO A 327 -2.88 -16.19 -15.24
N ARG A 328 -3.74 -15.17 -15.11
CA ARG A 328 -3.35 -13.75 -15.12
C ARG A 328 -3.30 -13.13 -13.72
N GLU A 329 -3.61 -13.93 -12.71
CA GLU A 329 -3.66 -13.55 -11.30
C GLU A 329 -3.24 -14.75 -10.45
N MET A 330 -2.39 -14.52 -9.45
CA MET A 330 -1.87 -15.54 -8.54
C MET A 330 -1.64 -14.91 -7.17
N LEU A 331 -1.81 -15.69 -6.09
CA LEU A 331 -1.43 -15.20 -4.76
C LEU A 331 0.11 -15.10 -4.68
N PRO A 332 0.68 -13.92 -4.33
CA PRO A 332 2.11 -13.75 -4.22
C PRO A 332 2.76 -14.67 -3.18
N GLY A 333 3.95 -15.17 -3.49
CA GLY A 333 4.75 -16.06 -2.66
C GLY A 333 5.56 -15.34 -1.57
N ILE A 334 5.03 -14.25 -0.99
CA ILE A 334 5.75 -13.39 -0.06
C ILE A 334 5.60 -13.91 1.38
N GLN A 335 6.72 -14.01 2.10
CA GLN A 335 6.73 -14.20 3.55
C GLN A 335 6.55 -12.85 4.25
N LEU A 336 5.68 -12.80 5.25
CA LEU A 336 5.45 -11.58 6.03
C LEU A 336 6.51 -11.46 7.11
N GLU A 337 7.27 -10.39 7.07
CA GLU A 337 8.32 -10.09 8.04
C GLU A 337 7.95 -8.86 8.88
N SER A 338 8.03 -9.01 10.20
CA SER A 338 7.88 -7.89 11.14
C SER A 338 8.52 -8.29 12.47
N PRO A 339 9.11 -7.33 13.23
CA PRO A 339 9.56 -7.58 14.61
C PRO A 339 8.47 -8.14 15.54
N LYS A 340 7.20 -7.99 15.15
CA LYS A 340 6.01 -8.45 15.90
C LYS A 340 5.54 -9.86 15.50
N ILE A 341 6.00 -10.38 14.35
CA ILE A 341 5.55 -11.67 13.82
C ILE A 341 6.47 -12.78 14.34
N THR A 342 5.87 -13.76 15.01
CA THR A 342 6.57 -14.91 15.62
C THR A 342 6.33 -16.24 14.87
N ARG A 343 5.57 -16.20 13.77
CA ARG A 343 5.20 -17.37 12.96
C ARG A 343 5.40 -17.07 11.47
N ASN A 344 5.67 -18.09 10.67
CA ASN A 344 5.78 -17.95 9.21
C ASN A 344 4.40 -17.66 8.60
N LEU A 345 4.08 -16.38 8.40
CA LEU A 345 2.86 -15.92 7.73
C LEU A 345 3.20 -15.51 6.30
N THR A 346 2.21 -15.58 5.39
CA THR A 346 2.38 -15.21 3.99
C THR A 346 1.25 -14.29 3.51
N THR A 347 1.47 -13.57 2.42
CA THR A 347 0.41 -12.79 1.76
C THR A 347 -0.79 -13.68 1.40
N ALA A 348 -0.56 -14.91 0.95
CA ALA A 348 -1.62 -15.87 0.69
C ALA A 348 -2.42 -16.24 1.95
N TRP A 349 -1.77 -16.37 3.11
CA TRP A 349 -2.47 -16.56 4.39
C TRP A 349 -3.34 -15.36 4.73
N PHE A 350 -2.80 -14.14 4.62
CA PHE A 350 -3.55 -12.92 4.87
C PHE A 350 -4.79 -12.83 3.97
N ALA A 351 -4.60 -12.97 2.67
CA ALA A 351 -5.68 -12.86 1.68
C ALA A 351 -6.80 -13.87 1.94
N LYS A 352 -6.47 -15.13 2.26
CA LYS A 352 -7.46 -16.15 2.62
C LYS A 352 -8.22 -15.80 3.90
N ARG A 353 -7.53 -15.30 4.93
CA ARG A 353 -8.17 -14.90 6.19
C ARG A 353 -9.12 -13.73 6.00
N VAL A 354 -8.76 -12.76 5.16
CA VAL A 354 -9.66 -11.66 4.80
C VAL A 354 -10.84 -12.19 3.99
N ASP A 355 -10.62 -13.05 3.00
CA ASP A 355 -11.71 -13.57 2.18
C ASP A 355 -12.70 -14.43 2.99
N ASP A 356 -12.23 -15.24 3.94
CA ASP A 356 -13.08 -15.96 4.89
C ASP A 356 -13.97 -15.00 5.70
N ARG A 357 -13.43 -13.86 6.14
CA ARG A 357 -14.17 -12.83 6.89
C ARG A 357 -15.17 -12.11 6.00
N ARG A 358 -14.77 -11.79 4.77
CA ARG A 358 -15.65 -11.21 3.75
C ARG A 358 -16.81 -12.14 3.46
N ALA A 359 -16.55 -13.42 3.20
CA ALA A 359 -17.58 -14.43 2.94
C ALA A 359 -18.55 -14.56 4.11
N LYS A 360 -18.07 -14.54 5.36
CA LYS A 360 -18.92 -14.51 6.56
C LYS A 360 -19.78 -13.25 6.63
N CYS A 361 -19.21 -12.07 6.34
CA CYS A 361 -19.98 -10.83 6.26
C CYS A 361 -21.06 -10.90 5.17
N MET A 362 -20.73 -11.42 3.99
CA MET A 362 -21.69 -11.58 2.89
C MET A 362 -22.81 -12.54 3.25
N GLY A 363 -22.51 -13.64 3.93
CA GLY A 363 -23.46 -14.69 4.31
C GLY A 363 -24.39 -14.35 5.49
N GLN A 364 -24.13 -13.27 6.24
CA GLN A 364 -25.09 -12.77 7.23
C GLN A 364 -26.32 -12.24 6.50
N SER A 365 -27.55 -12.56 6.93
CA SER A 365 -28.73 -11.96 6.32
C SER A 365 -28.71 -10.44 6.48
N SER A 366 -28.94 -9.70 5.39
CA SER A 366 -29.32 -8.29 5.46
C SER A 366 -30.83 -8.23 5.67
N LEU A 367 -31.32 -7.45 6.65
CA LEU A 367 -32.75 -7.38 6.99
C LEU A 367 -33.43 -6.35 6.08
#